data_AF-A0A0F9ST90-F1
#
_entry.id   AF-A0A0F9ST90-F1
#
_cell.length_a   1.000
_cell.length_b   1.000
_cell.length_c   1.000
_cell.angle_alpha   90.00
_cell.angle_beta   90.00
_cell.angle_gamma   90.00
#
_symmetry.space_group_name_H-M   'P 1'
#
loop_
_entity.id
_entity.type
_entity.pdbx_description
1 polymer ?
#
loop_
_entity_poly.entity_id
_entity_poly.type
_entity_poly.pdbx_seq_one_letter_code
_entity_poly.pdbx_strand_id
1 'polypeptide(L)'
;MCAKGINPIKKHKVKQAILRGESYKQALKTAGYSEATAKHSSGMSVVKCSKAEIIQELRESDITVDFIIKRLNEDRRLAIESKDNSVVVRVDELLGKIIGVFKDRIEGSLEVNFINEALNLRRQYQLN
;
A
#
# COMPACT_ATOMS: atom_id res chain seq x y z
N MET A 1 -12.71 -10.19 18.08
CA MET A 1 -13.94 -9.45 17.73
C MET A 1 -13.64 -7.96 17.67
N CYS A 2 -13.93 -7.31 16.54
CA CYS A 2 -13.75 -5.87 16.39
C CYS A 2 -14.76 -5.09 17.24
N ALA A 3 -14.35 -3.92 17.76
CA ALA A 3 -15.24 -3.06 18.53
C ALA A 3 -16.40 -2.56 17.64
N LYS A 4 -17.63 -2.62 18.16
CA LYS A 4 -18.81 -2.05 17.49
C LYS A 4 -18.62 -0.52 17.41
N GLY A 5 -18.89 0.07 16.24
CA GLY A 5 -18.81 1.53 16.03
C GLY A 5 -17.56 2.06 15.31
N ILE A 6 -16.67 1.20 14.82
CA ILE A 6 -15.55 1.66 13.96
C ILE A 6 -16.09 2.03 12.57
N ASN A 7 -15.79 3.25 12.11
CA ASN A 7 -16.15 3.69 10.76
C ASN A 7 -15.49 2.78 9.69
N PRO A 8 -16.28 2.15 8.79
CA PRO A 8 -15.77 1.16 7.86
C PRO A 8 -14.81 1.74 6.81
N ILE A 9 -15.05 2.97 6.35
CA ILE A 9 -14.18 3.66 5.38
C ILE A 9 -12.82 3.95 6.00
N LYS A 10 -12.81 4.49 7.24
CA LYS A 10 -11.55 4.77 7.94
C LYS A 10 -10.80 3.49 8.28
N LYS A 11 -11.49 2.42 8.69
CA LYS A 11 -10.90 1.10 8.93
C LYS A 11 -10.22 0.55 7.68
N HIS A 12 -10.90 0.62 6.52
CA HIS A 12 -10.31 0.19 5.25
C HIS A 12 -9.05 0.98 4.90
N LYS A 13 -9.04 2.30 5.11
CA LYS A 13 -7.84 3.13 4.91
C LYS A 13 -6.70 2.76 5.85
N VAL A 14 -6.98 2.49 7.13
CA VAL A 14 -5.97 2.00 8.09
C VAL A 14 -5.39 0.67 7.62
N LYS A 15 -6.25 -0.26 7.18
CA LYS A 15 -5.85 -1.56 6.64
C LYS A 15 -4.90 -1.42 5.44
N GLN A 16 -5.25 -0.56 4.47
CA GLN A 16 -4.40 -0.28 3.29
C GLN A 16 -3.04 0.32 3.68
N ALA A 17 -3.02 1.27 4.62
CA ALA A 17 -1.79 1.87 5.11
C ALA A 17 -0.88 0.85 5.84
N ILE A 18 -1.46 -0.06 6.64
CA ILE A 18 -0.72 -1.14 7.29
C ILE A 18 -0.10 -2.08 6.23
N LEU A 19 -0.84 -2.45 5.19
CA LEU A 19 -0.34 -3.30 4.10
C LEU A 19 0.80 -2.65 3.30
N ARG A 20 0.83 -1.31 3.22
CA ARG A 20 1.94 -0.53 2.61
C ARG A 20 3.17 -0.42 3.52
N GLY A 21 3.13 -0.98 4.73
CA GLY A 21 4.24 -0.93 5.69
C GLY A 21 4.29 0.36 6.52
N GLU A 22 3.22 1.18 6.54
CA GLU A 22 3.19 2.38 7.38
C GLU A 22 3.14 1.99 8.88
N SER A 23 3.82 2.78 9.73
CA SER A 23 3.69 2.63 11.19
C SER A 23 2.23 2.85 11.63
N TYR A 24 1.79 2.23 12.73
CA TYR A 24 0.37 2.30 13.14
C TYR A 24 -0.13 3.72 13.41
N LYS A 25 0.74 4.57 13.95
CA LYS A 25 0.43 5.99 14.14
C LYS A 25 0.24 6.71 12.80
N GLN A 26 1.08 6.38 11.81
CA GLN A 26 0.98 6.95 10.47
C GLN A 26 -0.26 6.42 9.75
N ALA A 27 -0.55 5.12 9.83
CA ALA A 27 -1.75 4.52 9.24
C ALA A 27 -3.06 5.15 9.78
N LEU A 28 -3.12 5.47 11.07
CA LEU A 28 -4.24 6.20 11.67
C LEU A 28 -4.34 7.64 11.15
N LYS A 29 -3.20 8.34 11.00
CA LYS A 29 -3.17 9.70 10.41
C LYS A 29 -3.62 9.68 8.95
N THR A 30 -3.09 8.77 8.13
CA THR A 30 -3.44 8.57 6.72
C THR A 30 -4.94 8.26 6.55
N ALA A 31 -5.55 7.56 7.50
CA ALA A 31 -6.99 7.29 7.51
C ALA A 31 -7.86 8.46 8.00
N GLY A 32 -7.27 9.60 8.38
CA GLY A 32 -7.97 10.80 8.83
C GLY A 32 -8.47 10.71 10.27
N TYR A 33 -7.76 10.00 11.15
CA TYR A 33 -7.96 10.11 12.60
C TYR A 33 -7.17 11.30 13.16
N SER A 34 -7.72 11.94 14.20
CA SER A 34 -7.04 13.04 14.88
C SER A 34 -5.77 12.54 15.57
N GLU A 35 -4.83 13.46 15.83
CA GLU A 35 -3.58 13.10 16.50
C GLU A 35 -3.81 12.57 17.92
N ALA A 36 -4.83 13.08 18.62
CA ALA A 36 -5.26 12.54 19.91
C ALA A 36 -5.67 11.07 19.78
N THR A 37 -6.54 10.73 18.81
CA THR A 37 -6.97 9.35 18.57
C THR A 37 -5.80 8.44 18.18
N ALA A 38 -4.83 8.94 17.40
CA ALA A 38 -3.65 8.18 17.00
C ALA A 38 -2.68 7.88 18.17
N LYS A 39 -2.75 8.65 19.27
CA LYS A 39 -1.94 8.47 20.48
C LYS A 39 -2.67 7.69 21.58
N HIS A 40 -4.00 7.65 21.56
CA HIS A 40 -4.83 6.99 22.57
C HIS A 40 -5.18 5.53 22.24
N SER A 41 -5.60 4.79 23.27
CA SER A 41 -6.03 3.38 23.19
C SER A 41 -7.17 3.13 22.20
N SER A 42 -8.01 4.13 21.93
CA SER A 42 -9.08 4.07 20.94
C SER A 42 -8.55 3.87 19.52
N GLY A 43 -7.47 4.56 19.12
CA GLY A 43 -6.81 4.32 17.83
C GLY A 43 -6.18 2.93 17.74
N MET A 44 -5.65 2.41 18.85
CA MET A 44 -5.07 1.08 18.90
C MET A 44 -6.11 -0.03 18.69
N SER A 45 -7.36 0.19 19.11
CA SER A 45 -8.46 -0.75 18.85
C SER A 45 -8.76 -0.92 17.35
N VAL A 46 -8.69 0.17 16.58
CA VAL A 46 -8.88 0.17 15.12
C VAL A 46 -7.74 -0.57 14.42
N VAL A 47 -6.51 -0.34 14.86
CA VAL A 47 -5.32 -1.04 14.35
C VAL A 47 -5.40 -2.54 14.64
N LYS A 48 -5.75 -2.92 15.87
CA LYS A 48 -5.89 -4.33 16.27
C LYS A 48 -6.96 -5.04 15.46
N CYS A 49 -8.09 -4.39 15.24
CA CYS A 49 -9.17 -4.89 14.38
C CYS A 49 -8.70 -5.06 12.93
N SER A 50 -8.08 -4.03 12.34
CA SER A 50 -7.59 -4.07 10.96
C SER A 50 -6.53 -5.15 10.74
N LYS A 51 -5.64 -5.35 11.73
CA LYS A 51 -4.67 -6.46 11.72
C LYS A 51 -5.32 -7.82 11.76
N ALA A 52 -6.32 -8.01 12.61
CA ALA A 52 -7.02 -9.28 12.72
C ALA A 52 -7.71 -9.64 11.40
N GLU A 53 -8.33 -8.66 10.74
CA GLU A 53 -8.93 -8.84 9.40
C GLU A 53 -7.86 -9.14 8.34
N ILE A 54 -6.72 -8.44 8.33
CA ILE A 54 -5.60 -8.77 7.42
C ILE A 54 -5.15 -10.21 7.63
N ILE A 55 -4.93 -10.63 8.87
CA ILE A 55 -4.47 -11.99 9.17
C ILE A 55 -5.54 -13.02 8.77
N GLN A 56 -6.81 -12.72 9.00
CA GLN A 56 -7.92 -13.58 8.61
C GLN A 56 -7.99 -13.70 7.08
N GLU A 57 -7.93 -12.58 6.34
CA GLU A 57 -7.92 -12.59 4.88
C GLU A 57 -6.68 -13.27 4.31
N LEU A 58 -5.51 -13.14 4.95
CA LEU A 58 -4.31 -13.88 4.56
C LEU A 58 -4.42 -15.38 4.86
N ARG A 59 -5.21 -15.78 5.86
CA ARG A 59 -5.49 -17.19 6.18
C ARG A 59 -6.58 -17.79 5.29
N GLU A 60 -7.55 -16.98 4.89
CA GLU A 60 -8.64 -17.36 3.98
C GLU A 60 -8.19 -17.30 2.51
N SER A 61 -7.14 -16.53 2.19
CA SER A 61 -6.47 -16.56 0.90
C SER A 61 -5.55 -17.78 0.83
N ASP A 62 -6.03 -18.86 0.19
CA ASP A 62 -5.21 -20.04 -0.15
C ASP A 62 -3.99 -19.69 -1.04
N ILE A 63 -3.93 -18.46 -1.55
CA ILE A 63 -2.82 -17.93 -2.35
C ILE A 63 -1.85 -17.20 -1.42
N THR A 64 -0.81 -17.92 -0.98
CA THR A 64 0.34 -17.32 -0.28
C THR A 64 1.37 -16.78 -1.28
N VAL A 65 2.27 -15.91 -0.81
CA VAL A 65 3.41 -15.43 -1.64
C VAL A 65 4.26 -16.61 -2.11
N ASP A 66 4.51 -17.59 -1.23
CA ASP A 66 5.26 -18.80 -1.58
C ASP A 66 4.53 -19.63 -2.64
N PHE A 67 3.20 -19.73 -2.57
CA PHE A 67 2.39 -20.39 -3.58
C PHE A 67 2.49 -19.67 -4.94
N ILE A 68 2.44 -18.34 -4.96
CA ILE A 68 2.61 -17.54 -6.18
C ILE A 68 4.01 -17.75 -6.77
N ILE A 69 5.06 -17.69 -5.95
CA ILE A 69 6.44 -17.91 -6.40
C ILE A 69 6.61 -19.32 -6.95
N LYS A 70 6.04 -20.34 -6.28
CA LYS A 70 6.08 -21.72 -6.74
C LYS A 70 5.40 -21.87 -8.10
N ARG A 71 4.23 -21.27 -8.30
CA ARG A 71 3.51 -21.28 -9.58
C ARG A 71 4.26 -20.56 -10.69
N LEU A 72 4.80 -19.37 -10.43
CA LEU A 72 5.62 -18.65 -11.40
C LEU A 72 6.82 -19.49 -11.86
N ASN A 73 7.53 -20.15 -10.94
CA ASN A 73 8.64 -21.03 -11.32
C ASN A 73 8.20 -22.25 -12.17
N GLU A 74 7.03 -22.82 -11.87
CA GLU A 74 6.45 -23.91 -12.65
C GLU A 74 6.05 -23.45 -14.07
N ASP A 75 5.38 -22.31 -14.19
CA ASP A 75 4.99 -21.70 -15.46
C ASP A 75 6.23 -21.36 -16.30
N ARG A 76 7.29 -20.83 -15.67
CA ARG A 76 8.58 -20.60 -16.33
C ARG A 76 9.18 -21.87 -16.90
N ARG A 77 9.18 -22.97 -16.13
CA ARG A 77 9.70 -24.27 -16.58
C ARG A 77 8.92 -24.77 -17.80
N LEU A 78 7.59 -24.76 -17.72
CA LEU A 78 6.71 -25.19 -18.82
C LEU A 78 6.87 -24.31 -20.07
N ALA A 79 7.05 -22.99 -19.89
CA ALA A 79 7.30 -22.05 -20.97
C ALA A 79 8.65 -22.32 -21.68
N ILE A 80 9.71 -22.66 -20.92
CA ILE A 80 11.00 -23.07 -21.50
C ILE A 80 10.85 -24.37 -22.30
N GLU A 81 10.17 -25.37 -21.74
CA GLU A 81 9.94 -26.67 -22.40
C GLU A 81 9.14 -26.52 -23.70
N SER A 82 8.15 -25.64 -23.71
CA SER A 82 7.33 -25.31 -24.88
C SER A 82 7.94 -24.27 -25.83
N LYS A 83 9.12 -23.73 -25.50
CA LYS A 83 9.82 -22.67 -26.24
C LYS A 83 9.02 -21.36 -26.39
N ASP A 84 8.13 -21.08 -25.45
CA ASP A 84 7.39 -19.82 -25.38
C ASP A 84 8.22 -18.77 -24.62
N ASN A 85 9.13 -18.12 -25.34
CA ASN A 85 9.99 -17.08 -24.78
C ASN A 85 9.21 -15.86 -24.25
N SER A 86 7.99 -15.62 -24.72
CA SER A 86 7.18 -14.48 -24.27
C SER A 86 6.75 -14.66 -22.80
N VAL A 87 6.33 -15.88 -22.45
CA VAL A 87 5.94 -16.24 -21.09
C VAL A 87 7.16 -16.30 -20.18
N VAL A 88 8.30 -16.82 -20.65
CA VAL A 88 9.55 -16.84 -19.86
C VAL A 88 9.95 -15.43 -19.44
N VAL A 89 10.01 -14.47 -20.38
CA VAL A 89 10.38 -13.08 -20.09
C VAL A 89 9.38 -12.44 -19.13
N ARG A 90 8.09 -12.71 -19.31
CA ARG A 90 7.05 -12.16 -18.44
C ARG A 90 7.15 -12.68 -17.01
N VAL A 91 7.46 -13.96 -16.83
CA VAL A 91 7.67 -14.53 -15.50
C VAL A 91 8.94 -13.97 -14.85
N ASP A 92 10.03 -13.84 -15.59
CA ASP A 92 11.27 -13.26 -15.08
C ASP A 92 11.09 -11.78 -14.66
N GLU A 93 10.28 -11.02 -15.41
CA GLU A 93 9.88 -9.67 -15.04
C GLU A 93 9.11 -9.65 -13.70
N LEU A 94 8.12 -10.54 -13.55
CA LEU A 94 7.31 -10.63 -12.32
C LEU A 94 8.15 -11.04 -11.11
N LEU A 95 9.01 -12.06 -11.26
CA LEU A 95 9.93 -12.49 -10.21
C LEU A 95 10.89 -11.35 -9.83
N GLY A 96 11.48 -10.67 -10.82
CA GLY A 96 12.37 -9.53 -10.58
C GLY A 96 11.67 -8.33 -9.91
N LYS A 97 10.38 -8.11 -10.18
CA LYS A 97 9.57 -7.10 -9.46
C LYS A 97 9.35 -7.48 -8.00
N ILE A 98 9.14 -8.77 -7.70
CA ILE A 98 8.97 -9.25 -6.32
C ILE A 98 10.23 -8.99 -5.48
N ILE A 99 11.43 -9.15 -6.06
CA ILE A 99 12.71 -8.93 -5.36
C ILE A 99 13.31 -7.53 -5.55
N GLY A 100 12.62 -6.62 -6.26
CA GLY A 100 13.03 -5.23 -6.41
C GLY A 100 14.22 -4.98 -7.36
N VAL A 101 14.43 -5.86 -8.36
CA VAL A 101 15.49 -5.70 -9.36
C VAL A 101 15.18 -4.57 -10.36
N PHE A 102 13.91 -4.37 -10.69
CA PHE A 102 13.48 -3.30 -11.60
C PHE A 102 13.22 -2.00 -10.86
N LYS A 103 13.82 -0.91 -11.32
CA LYS A 103 13.63 0.45 -10.80
C LYS A 103 13.43 1.40 -11.97
N ASP A 104 12.30 2.10 -11.97
CA ASP A 104 12.04 3.17 -12.92
C ASP A 104 12.58 4.48 -12.37
N ARG A 105 13.48 5.12 -13.12
CA ARG A 105 13.95 6.47 -12.80
C ARG A 105 12.90 7.45 -13.33
N ILE A 106 12.34 8.26 -12.43
CA ILE A 106 11.45 9.37 -12.81
C ILE A 106 12.29 10.64 -12.80
N GLU A 107 12.45 11.25 -13.97
CA GLU A 107 13.00 12.59 -14.12
C GLU A 107 11.87 13.55 -14.48
N GLY A 108 11.65 14.54 -13.63
CA GLY A 108 10.69 15.62 -13.88
C GLY A 108 11.09 16.84 -13.08
N SER A 109 11.16 17.99 -13.74
CA SER A 109 11.22 19.27 -13.04
C SER A 109 9.83 19.50 -12.41
N LEU A 110 9.74 19.37 -11.09
CA LEU A 110 8.65 20.00 -10.35
C LEU A 110 8.78 21.50 -10.59
N GLU A 111 8.05 22.03 -11.57
CA GLU A 111 7.92 23.47 -11.72
C GLU A 111 7.28 24.01 -10.44
N VAL A 112 8.07 24.74 -9.66
CA VAL A 112 7.71 25.40 -8.39
C VAL A 112 6.62 26.48 -8.58
N ASN A 113 6.08 26.59 -9.79
CA ASN A 113 5.07 27.57 -10.18
C ASN A 113 3.77 27.43 -9.37
N PHE A 114 3.31 26.20 -9.09
CA PHE A 114 2.09 25.99 -8.30
C PHE A 114 2.22 26.40 -6.83
N ILE A 115 3.38 26.21 -6.21
CA ILE A 115 3.60 26.59 -4.80
C ILE A 115 3.68 28.10 -4.68
N ASN A 116 4.38 28.76 -5.62
CA ASN A 116 4.51 30.21 -5.62
C ASN A 116 3.17 30.92 -5.93
N GLU A 117 2.36 30.41 -6.87
CA GLU A 117 1.01 30.95 -7.12
C GLU A 117 0.08 30.79 -5.90
N ALA A 118 0.09 29.62 -5.25
CA ALA A 118 -0.73 29.40 -4.05
C ALA A 118 -0.30 30.29 -2.86
N LEU A 119 1.00 30.52 -2.70
CA LEU A 119 1.53 31.45 -1.68
C LEU A 119 1.19 32.91 -1.99
N ASN A 120 1.21 33.31 -3.26
CA ASN A 120 0.85 34.65 -3.69
C ASN A 120 -0.65 34.91 -3.53
N LEU A 121 -1.51 33.96 -3.91
CA LEU A 121 -2.96 34.04 -3.69
C LEU A 121 -3.27 34.18 -2.19
N ARG A 122 -2.62 33.40 -1.32
CA ARG A 122 -2.82 33.51 0.14
C ARG A 122 -2.46 34.90 0.69
N ARG A 123 -1.38 35.53 0.21
CA ARG A 123 -1.03 36.91 0.61
C ARG A 123 -2.08 37.93 0.14
N GLN A 124 -2.60 37.74 -1.07
CA GLN A 124 -3.59 38.64 -1.66
C GLN A 124 -4.94 38.59 -0.92
N TYR A 125 -5.32 37.42 -0.38
CA TYR A 125 -6.56 37.25 0.41
C TYR A 125 -6.39 37.44 1.93
N GLN A 126 -5.20 37.79 2.43
CA GLN A 126 -4.95 38.08 3.85
C GLN A 126 -4.83 39.58 4.17
N LEU A 127 -5.03 40.45 3.18
CA LEU A 127 -5.14 41.90 3.34
C LEU A 127 -6.56 42.33 2.94
N ASN A 128 -7.54 42.01 3.79
CA ASN A 128 -8.83 42.70 3.96
C ASN A 128 -9.42 42.30 5.32
#